data_AF-A0A010QJE6-F1
#
_entry.id   AF-A0A010QJE6-F1
#
_cell.length_a   1.000
_cell.length_b   1.000
_cell.length_c   1.000
_cell.angle_alpha   90.00
_cell.angle_beta   90.00
_cell.angle_gamma   90.00
#
_symmetry.space_group_name_H-M   'P 1'
#
loop_
_entity.id
_entity.type
_entity.pdbx_description
1 polymer ?
#
loop_
_entity_poly.entity_id
_entity_poly.type
_entity_poly.pdbx_seq_one_letter_code
_entity_poly.pdbx_strand_id
1 'polypeptide(L)'
;MTKSCLLLYMFSATEHLTADIIPITSDANAQAQIETMRNKILTNTSKSRLFFNKYVLFRKPSVWVATLRPTDNFPYQIRVNDLTALPPTDALIQNTALDKALSKAINDPASPGWAFYNNMYGLYKDVFVELDEQDGTIELPHQALLVRYQTLPAVKRAVAGVGSVVSVIGGLVATAVRLGEES
;
A
#
# COMPACT_ATOMS: atom_id res chain seq x y z
N MET A 1 13.36 9.68 -16.67
CA MET A 1 12.08 8.96 -16.67
C MET A 1 11.46 9.09 -15.28
N THR A 2 10.14 9.14 -15.18
CA THR A 2 9.43 9.31 -13.90
C THR A 2 9.12 7.93 -13.33
N LYS A 3 9.67 7.63 -12.14
CA LYS A 3 9.32 6.41 -11.41
C LYS A 3 8.04 6.64 -10.63
N SER A 4 7.30 5.57 -10.38
CA SER A 4 6.04 5.61 -9.65
C SER A 4 5.96 4.47 -8.63
N CYS A 5 5.23 4.72 -7.55
CA CYS A 5 4.89 3.72 -6.54
C CYS A 5 3.42 3.35 -6.66
N LEU A 6 3.12 2.05 -6.67
CA LEU A 6 1.75 1.58 -6.48
C LEU A 6 1.42 1.61 -4.98
N LEU A 7 0.43 2.41 -4.61
CA LEU A 7 -0.08 2.50 -3.25
C LEU A 7 -1.41 1.76 -3.16
N LEU A 8 -1.43 0.67 -2.39
CA LEU A 8 -2.62 -0.13 -2.13
C LEU A 8 -3.26 0.28 -0.81
N TYR A 9 -4.58 0.36 -0.78
CA TYR A 9 -5.36 0.65 0.42
C TYR A 9 -6.33 -0.48 0.70
N MET A 10 -6.32 -0.96 1.94
CA MET A 10 -7.25 -1.97 2.39
C MET A 10 -8.00 -1.51 3.64
N PHE A 11 -9.33 -1.60 3.60
CA PHE A 11 -10.20 -1.29 4.73
C PHE A 11 -10.79 -2.58 5.31
N SER A 12 -10.57 -2.84 6.61
CA SER A 12 -10.98 -4.12 7.22
C SER A 12 -12.50 -4.34 7.34
N ALA A 13 -13.32 -3.33 7.02
CA ALA A 13 -14.78 -3.43 7.06
C ALA A 13 -15.36 -3.90 5.72
N THR A 14 -14.72 -3.54 4.61
CA THR A 14 -15.18 -3.89 3.26
C THR A 14 -14.30 -4.95 2.60
N GLU A 15 -13.08 -5.16 3.12
CA GLU A 15 -12.02 -5.99 2.50
C GLU A 15 -11.72 -5.62 1.04
N HIS A 16 -12.23 -4.46 0.61
CA HIS A 16 -12.03 -3.91 -0.70
C HIS A 16 -10.65 -3.27 -0.79
N LEU A 17 -9.97 -3.57 -1.88
CA LEU A 17 -8.65 -3.04 -2.20
C LEU A 17 -8.83 -1.92 -3.22
N THR A 18 -8.28 -0.75 -2.94
CA THR A 18 -8.14 0.33 -3.92
C THR A 18 -6.67 0.61 -4.15
N ALA A 19 -6.32 1.12 -5.32
CA ALA A 19 -4.95 1.54 -5.61
C ALA A 19 -4.90 2.95 -6.18
N ASP A 20 -3.81 3.62 -5.88
CA ASP A 20 -3.40 4.86 -6.53
C ASP A 20 -1.94 4.75 -6.96
N ILE A 21 -1.59 5.53 -7.97
CA ILE A 21 -0.22 5.65 -8.46
C ILE A 21 0.36 6.95 -7.94
N ILE A 22 1.44 6.86 -7.17
CA ILE A 22 2.16 8.04 -6.70
C ILE A 22 3.37 8.27 -7.61
N PRO A 23 3.41 9.36 -8.38
CA PRO A 23 4.59 9.73 -9.14
C PRO A 23 5.70 10.19 -8.19
N ILE A 24 6.94 9.85 -8.52
CA ILE A 24 8.09 10.17 -7.67
C ILE A 24 9.12 10.94 -8.46
N THR A 25 9.48 12.08 -7.92
CA THR A 25 10.58 12.90 -8.41
C THR A 25 11.89 12.37 -7.83
N SER A 26 12.80 11.89 -8.70
CA SER A 26 14.23 11.61 -8.43
C SER A 26 14.63 10.16 -8.09
N ASP A 27 15.86 9.82 -8.51
CA ASP A 27 16.65 8.61 -8.20
C ASP A 27 17.12 8.56 -6.72
N ALA A 28 16.33 9.06 -5.78
CA ALA A 28 16.68 8.98 -4.37
C ALA A 28 16.63 7.52 -3.89
N ASN A 29 17.37 7.23 -2.82
CA ASN A 29 17.40 5.91 -2.21
C ASN A 29 15.97 5.41 -1.92
N ALA A 30 15.58 4.31 -2.57
CA ALA A 30 14.26 3.70 -2.44
C ALA A 30 13.87 3.47 -0.96
N GLN A 31 14.82 3.04 -0.14
CA GLN A 31 14.59 2.84 1.29
C GLN A 31 14.18 4.15 1.97
N ALA A 32 14.91 5.24 1.74
CA ALA A 32 14.65 6.54 2.36
C ALA A 32 13.30 7.12 1.93
N GLN A 33 12.90 6.90 0.67
CA GLN A 33 11.58 7.29 0.18
C GLN A 33 10.47 6.48 0.83
N ILE A 34 10.58 5.15 0.90
CA ILE A 34 9.59 4.28 1.57
C ILE A 34 9.45 4.67 3.04
N GLU A 35 10.57 4.86 3.75
CA GLU A 35 10.56 5.29 5.15
C GLU A 35 9.89 6.66 5.30
N THR A 36 10.15 7.60 4.39
CA THR A 36 9.54 8.93 4.41
C THR A 36 8.03 8.86 4.19
N MET A 37 7.57 8.17 3.13
CA MET A 37 6.15 7.95 2.85
C MET A 37 5.46 7.26 4.03
N ARG A 38 6.05 6.17 4.53
CA ARG A 38 5.54 5.42 5.68
C ARG A 38 5.40 6.32 6.91
N ASN A 39 6.43 7.09 7.24
CA ASN A 39 6.43 7.97 8.39
C ASN A 39 5.45 9.14 8.23
N LYS A 40 5.32 9.72 7.03
CA LYS A 40 4.34 10.79 6.74
C LYS A 40 2.91 10.28 6.90
N ILE A 41 2.58 9.11 6.33
CA ILE A 41 1.26 8.47 6.48
C ILE A 41 0.99 8.16 7.95
N LEU A 42 1.90 7.49 8.65
CA LEU A 42 1.72 7.10 10.06
C LEU A 42 1.62 8.32 11.00
N THR A 43 2.42 9.36 10.78
CA THR A 43 2.47 10.53 11.67
C THR A 43 1.25 11.42 11.53
N ASN A 44 0.83 11.71 10.29
CA ASN A 44 -0.33 12.57 10.05
C ASN A 44 -1.66 11.91 10.45
N THR A 45 -1.76 10.59 10.29
CA THR A 45 -2.90 9.82 10.81
C THR A 45 -2.90 9.71 12.34
N SER A 46 -1.75 9.88 13.01
CA SER A 46 -1.63 9.81 14.48
C SER A 46 -1.79 11.16 15.19
N LYS A 47 -1.45 12.29 14.55
CA LYS A 47 -1.36 13.61 15.23
C LYS A 47 -2.57 14.52 15.01
N SER A 48 -3.34 14.31 13.94
CA SER A 48 -4.38 15.26 13.58
C SER A 48 -5.64 15.08 14.44
N ARG A 49 -5.95 16.08 15.28
CA ARG A 49 -7.20 16.20 16.04
C ARG A 49 -8.42 16.20 15.12
N LEU A 50 -8.27 16.70 13.89
CA LEU A 50 -9.28 16.62 12.82
C LEU A 50 -9.46 15.20 12.29
N PHE A 51 -8.38 14.40 12.26
CA PHE A 51 -8.42 13.00 11.87
C PHE A 51 -9.12 12.15 12.92
N PHE A 52 -8.80 12.34 14.21
CA PHE A 52 -9.55 11.70 15.29
C PHE A 52 -11.01 12.13 15.34
N ASN A 53 -11.34 13.42 15.12
CA ASN A 53 -12.72 13.89 15.16
C ASN A 53 -13.56 13.47 13.93
N LYS A 54 -12.98 13.34 12.72
CA LYS A 54 -13.69 12.81 11.53
C LYS A 54 -13.64 11.28 11.42
N TYR A 55 -12.67 10.62 12.05
CA TYR A 55 -12.35 9.20 11.81
C TYR A 55 -12.22 8.37 13.10
N VAL A 56 -13.02 8.68 14.12
CA VAL A 56 -13.22 7.89 15.37
C VAL A 56 -13.43 6.39 15.10
N LEU A 57 -13.78 6.03 13.86
CA LEU A 57 -14.09 4.68 13.42
C LEU A 57 -12.88 3.78 13.15
N PHE A 58 -11.67 4.34 12.99
CA PHE A 58 -10.49 3.58 12.55
C PHE A 58 -9.36 3.65 13.58
N ARG A 59 -8.66 2.54 13.75
CA ARG A 59 -7.37 2.47 14.44
C ARG A 59 -6.30 3.13 13.58
N LYS A 60 -5.17 3.44 14.21
CA LYS A 60 -3.95 3.85 13.52
C LYS A 60 -3.67 2.89 12.35
N PRO A 61 -3.50 3.40 11.11
CA PRO A 61 -3.22 2.55 9.97
C PRO A 61 -1.89 1.84 10.14
N SER A 62 -1.77 0.69 9.52
CA SER A 62 -0.51 -0.03 9.37
C SER A 62 -0.03 0.14 7.93
N VAL A 63 1.25 0.46 7.76
CA VAL A 63 1.88 0.67 6.45
C VAL A 63 3.07 -0.27 6.33
N TRP A 64 3.14 -1.02 5.24
CA TRP A 64 4.20 -1.99 4.98
C TRP A 64 4.34 -2.29 3.48
N VAL A 65 5.43 -2.95 3.08
CA VAL A 65 5.64 -3.32 1.68
C VAL A 65 5.04 -4.69 1.43
N ALA A 66 4.19 -4.79 0.41
CA ALA A 66 3.48 -5.99 0.01
C ALA A 66 4.05 -6.54 -1.31
N THR A 67 4.28 -7.85 -1.37
CA THR A 67 4.59 -8.55 -2.61
C THR A 67 3.30 -8.96 -3.29
N LEU A 68 3.16 -8.62 -4.58
CA LEU A 68 1.99 -8.95 -5.37
C LEU A 68 2.17 -10.32 -6.04
N ARG A 69 1.11 -11.13 -6.04
CA ARG A 69 1.09 -12.47 -6.62
C ARG A 69 0.92 -12.37 -8.14
N PRO A 70 1.80 -13.00 -8.94
CA PRO A 70 1.57 -13.15 -10.39
C PRO A 70 0.25 -13.86 -10.65
N THR A 71 -0.45 -13.47 -11.70
CA THR A 71 -1.72 -14.13 -12.07
C THR A 71 -1.45 -15.41 -12.87
N ASP A 72 -2.35 -16.39 -12.78
CA ASP A 72 -2.18 -17.69 -13.46
C ASP A 72 -2.03 -17.57 -14.99
N ASN A 73 -2.57 -16.48 -15.57
CA ASN A 73 -2.47 -16.19 -17.01
C ASN A 73 -1.13 -15.56 -17.40
N PHE A 74 -0.41 -14.96 -16.46
CA PHE A 74 0.86 -14.27 -16.68
C PHE A 74 1.81 -14.54 -15.50
N PRO A 75 2.58 -15.64 -15.53
CA PRO A 75 3.37 -16.09 -14.39
C PRO A 75 4.50 -15.15 -13.97
N TYR A 76 4.76 -14.09 -14.76
CA TYR A 76 5.82 -13.12 -14.52
C TYR A 76 5.32 -11.67 -14.40
N GLN A 77 4.03 -11.41 -14.61
CA GLN A 77 3.48 -10.05 -14.66
C GLN A 77 2.05 -10.02 -14.14
N ILE A 78 1.67 -8.93 -13.49
CA ILE A 78 0.29 -8.69 -13.08
C ILE A 78 -0.24 -7.58 -13.97
N ARG A 79 -1.16 -7.92 -14.87
CA ARG A 79 -1.77 -6.95 -15.77
C ARG A 79 -3.22 -6.74 -15.37
N VAL A 80 -3.61 -5.48 -15.21
CA VAL A 80 -5.00 -5.09 -14.94
C VAL A 80 -5.44 -4.08 -15.98
N ASN A 81 -6.70 -4.13 -16.39
CA ASN A 81 -7.25 -3.16 -17.35
C ASN A 81 -7.41 -1.77 -16.70
N ASP A 82 -7.67 -1.74 -15.39
CA ASP A 82 -7.84 -0.52 -14.60
C ASP A 82 -7.53 -0.83 -13.11
N LEU A 83 -7.05 0.16 -12.36
CA LEU A 83 -6.84 0.11 -10.92
C LEU A 83 -8.15 -0.04 -10.13
N THR A 84 -9.30 0.22 -10.75
CA THR A 84 -10.61 -0.08 -10.14
C THR A 84 -10.96 -1.58 -10.19
N ALA A 85 -10.31 -2.35 -11.07
CA ALA A 85 -10.58 -3.76 -11.33
C ALA A 85 -9.55 -4.70 -10.67
N LEU A 86 -8.99 -4.29 -9.53
CA LEU A 86 -8.01 -5.10 -8.82
C LEU A 86 -8.63 -6.41 -8.30
N PRO A 87 -7.89 -7.53 -8.37
CA PRO A 87 -8.30 -8.75 -7.69
C PRO A 87 -8.47 -8.53 -6.19
N PRO A 88 -9.29 -9.35 -5.51
CA PRO A 88 -9.38 -9.38 -4.06
C PRO A 88 -8.00 -9.51 -3.39
N THR A 89 -7.89 -9.01 -2.15
CA THR A 89 -6.61 -8.93 -1.43
C THR A 89 -5.91 -10.28 -1.31
N ASP A 90 -6.63 -11.36 -1.07
CA ASP A 90 -6.11 -12.73 -0.93
C ASP A 90 -5.62 -13.33 -2.26
N ALA A 91 -6.18 -12.87 -3.37
CA ALA A 91 -5.74 -13.22 -4.72
C ALA A 91 -4.52 -12.39 -5.16
N LEU A 92 -4.53 -11.08 -4.88
CA LEU A 92 -3.48 -10.15 -5.32
C LEU A 92 -2.25 -10.14 -4.41
N ILE A 93 -2.43 -10.24 -3.09
CA ILE A 93 -1.35 -10.06 -2.14
C ILE A 93 -0.83 -11.42 -1.67
N GLN A 94 0.42 -11.69 -2.01
CA GLN A 94 1.16 -12.83 -1.49
C GLN A 94 1.67 -12.45 -0.10
N ASN A 95 0.76 -12.30 0.86
CA ASN A 95 1.09 -11.87 2.21
C ASN A 95 2.15 -12.81 2.80
N THR A 96 3.30 -12.22 3.12
CA THR A 96 4.48 -12.84 3.72
C THR A 96 5.09 -13.96 2.88
N ALA A 97 6.38 -13.83 2.57
CA ALA A 97 7.16 -15.01 2.22
C ALA A 97 6.90 -16.08 3.29
N LEU A 98 6.86 -17.36 2.88
CA LEU A 98 6.88 -18.50 3.82
C LEU A 98 7.95 -18.31 4.91
N ASP A 99 8.99 -17.55 4.57
CA ASP A 99 10.03 -17.02 5.44
C ASP A 99 9.59 -15.75 6.23
N LYS A 100 9.35 -15.94 7.54
CA LYS A 100 9.10 -14.86 8.50
C LYS A 100 10.26 -13.86 8.61
N ALA A 101 11.50 -14.28 8.37
CA ALA A 101 12.68 -13.42 8.46
C ALA A 101 12.79 -12.51 7.23
N LEU A 102 12.49 -13.00 6.03
CA LEU A 102 12.36 -12.17 4.83
C LEU A 102 11.22 -11.16 4.98
N SER A 103 10.07 -11.60 5.49
CA SER A 103 8.93 -10.71 5.77
C SER A 103 9.26 -9.64 6.82
N LYS A 104 10.09 -9.97 7.82
CA LYS A 104 10.59 -8.98 8.79
C LYS A 104 11.56 -8.01 8.12
N ALA A 105 12.48 -8.48 7.29
CA ALA A 105 13.41 -7.65 6.54
C ALA A 105 12.68 -6.64 5.64
N ILE A 106 11.71 -7.09 4.83
CA ILE A 106 10.89 -6.22 3.96
C ILE A 106 10.17 -5.11 4.74
N ASN A 107 9.90 -5.30 6.03
CA ASN A 107 9.11 -4.36 6.81
C ASN A 107 9.92 -3.57 7.85
N ASP A 108 11.17 -3.95 8.06
CA ASP A 108 12.08 -3.39 9.05
C ASP A 108 13.51 -3.34 8.46
N PRO A 109 13.88 -2.22 7.82
CA PRO A 109 15.22 -1.98 7.30
C PRO A 109 16.33 -2.03 8.36
N ALA A 110 15.98 -1.82 9.63
CA ALA A 110 16.92 -1.90 10.74
C ALA A 110 17.10 -3.35 11.26
N SER A 111 16.35 -4.32 10.74
CA SER A 111 16.47 -5.70 11.17
C SER A 111 17.82 -6.30 10.74
N PRO A 112 18.43 -7.19 11.57
CA PRO A 112 19.73 -7.79 11.25
C PRO A 112 19.74 -8.59 9.93
N GLY A 113 18.59 -9.15 9.54
CA GLY A 113 18.44 -9.90 8.30
C GLY A 113 18.34 -9.02 7.05
N TRP A 114 18.10 -7.71 7.20
CA TRP A 114 17.82 -6.83 6.07
C TRP A 114 18.95 -6.80 5.05
N ALA A 115 20.20 -6.60 5.49
CA ALA A 115 21.34 -6.53 4.58
C ALA A 115 21.53 -7.83 3.78
N PHE A 116 21.29 -8.98 4.42
CA PHE A 116 21.36 -10.28 3.77
C PHE A 116 20.28 -10.44 2.70
N TYR A 117 19.01 -10.22 3.06
CA TYR A 117 17.90 -10.36 2.13
C TYR A 117 17.91 -9.29 1.03
N ASN A 118 18.37 -8.07 1.32
CA ASN A 118 18.54 -7.01 0.34
C ASN A 118 19.59 -7.37 -0.72
N ASN A 119 20.72 -7.92 -0.32
CA ASN A 119 21.74 -8.38 -1.28
C ASN A 119 21.24 -9.56 -2.12
N MET A 120 20.48 -10.48 -1.54
CA MET A 120 19.99 -11.66 -2.26
C MET A 120 18.81 -11.36 -3.20
N TYR A 121 17.88 -10.52 -2.77
CA TYR A 121 16.58 -10.37 -3.43
C TYR A 121 16.29 -8.94 -3.91
N GLY A 122 17.18 -7.98 -3.65
CA GLY A 122 16.95 -6.57 -3.98
C GLY A 122 15.69 -6.04 -3.30
N LEU A 123 15.71 -5.91 -1.97
CA LEU A 123 14.55 -5.42 -1.24
C LEU A 123 14.18 -4.02 -1.76
N TYR A 124 12.89 -3.82 -2.05
CA TYR A 124 12.34 -2.58 -2.60
C TYR A 124 12.71 -2.25 -4.05
N LYS A 125 13.45 -3.10 -4.75
CA LYS A 125 13.84 -2.87 -6.16
C LYS A 125 12.63 -2.64 -7.07
N ASP A 126 11.53 -3.34 -6.78
CA ASP A 126 10.33 -3.32 -7.59
C ASP A 126 9.20 -2.47 -6.98
N VAL A 127 9.48 -1.66 -5.94
CA VAL A 127 8.47 -0.75 -5.36
C VAL A 127 8.32 0.52 -6.22
N PHE A 128 9.43 0.97 -6.83
CA PHE A 128 9.48 2.16 -7.66
C PHE A 128 9.81 1.79 -9.08
N VAL A 129 8.78 1.61 -9.89
CA VAL A 129 8.89 1.20 -11.29
C VAL A 129 8.33 2.26 -12.21
N GLU A 130 8.70 2.18 -13.48
CA GLU A 130 7.98 2.89 -14.52
C GLU A 130 6.67 2.15 -14.74
N LEU A 131 5.56 2.82 -14.43
CA LEU A 131 4.23 2.30 -14.66
C LEU A 131 3.79 2.76 -16.04
N ASP A 132 3.95 1.89 -17.03
CA ASP A 132 3.50 2.13 -18.39
C ASP A 132 2.13 1.48 -18.61
N GLU A 133 1.19 2.27 -19.14
CA GLU A 133 -0.03 1.74 -19.73
C GLU A 133 0.30 1.24 -21.14
N GLN A 134 0.20 -0.08 -21.35
CA GLN A 134 0.43 -0.72 -22.64
C GLN A 134 -0.85 -1.42 -23.08
N ASP A 135 -1.30 -1.11 -24.30
CA ASP A 135 -2.46 -1.73 -24.94
C ASP A 135 -3.75 -1.68 -24.08
N GLY A 136 -3.94 -0.61 -23.31
CA GLY A 136 -5.10 -0.46 -22.39
C GLY A 136 -5.02 -1.34 -21.14
N THR A 137 -3.82 -1.81 -20.79
CA THR A 137 -3.54 -2.55 -19.57
C THR A 137 -2.39 -1.89 -18.80
N ILE A 138 -2.49 -1.92 -17.48
CA ILE A 138 -1.48 -1.43 -16.54
C ILE A 138 -0.72 -2.65 -16.03
N GLU A 139 0.59 -2.65 -16.21
CA GLU A 139 1.48 -3.63 -15.59
C GLU A 139 1.78 -3.20 -14.15
N LEU A 140 1.32 -3.99 -13.17
CA LEU A 140 1.58 -3.69 -11.76
C LEU A 140 2.98 -4.15 -11.35
N PRO A 141 3.68 -3.38 -10.49
CA PRO A 141 4.95 -3.80 -9.92
C PRO A 141 4.82 -5.08 -9.10
N HIS A 142 5.94 -5.78 -8.94
CA HIS A 142 6.02 -6.94 -8.05
C HIS A 142 5.89 -6.55 -6.57
N GLN A 143 6.25 -5.31 -6.21
CA GLN A 143 6.12 -4.80 -4.85
C GLN A 143 5.32 -3.50 -4.82
N ALA A 144 4.46 -3.37 -3.83
CA ALA A 144 3.62 -2.18 -3.63
C ALA A 144 3.66 -1.74 -2.17
N LEU A 145 3.36 -0.48 -1.90
CA LEU A 145 3.16 -0.02 -0.53
C LEU A 145 1.70 -0.30 -0.15
N LEU A 146 1.47 -1.03 0.93
CA LEU A 146 0.13 -1.37 1.42
C LEU A 146 -0.19 -0.60 2.70
N VAL A 147 -1.30 0.13 2.68
CA VAL A 147 -1.87 0.84 3.81
C VAL A 147 -3.14 0.13 4.25
N ARG A 148 -3.14 -0.45 5.45
CA ARG A 148 -4.33 -1.07 6.04
C ARG A 148 -4.94 -0.18 7.10
N TYR A 149 -6.20 0.19 6.88
CA TYR A 149 -7.05 0.85 7.87
C TYR A 149 -7.89 -0.21 8.58
N GLN A 150 -7.63 -0.40 9.87
CA GLN A 150 -8.44 -1.29 10.72
C GLN A 150 -9.60 -0.50 11.34
N THR A 151 -10.83 -0.94 11.12
CA THR A 151 -12.00 -0.40 11.82
C THR A 151 -12.04 -0.88 13.26
N LEU A 152 -12.52 -0.02 14.16
CA LEU A 152 -12.83 -0.44 15.52
C LEU A 152 -13.99 -1.47 15.53
N PRO A 153 -13.99 -2.42 16.47
CA PRO A 153 -15.05 -3.43 16.58
C PRO A 153 -16.46 -2.85 16.70
N ALA A 154 -16.60 -1.67 17.33
CA ALA A 154 -17.87 -0.97 17.49
C ALA A 154 -18.49 -0.53 16.15
N VAL A 155 -17.65 -0.29 15.14
CA VAL A 155 -18.07 0.20 13.81
C VAL A 155 -18.56 -0.92 12.92
N LYS A 156 -17.97 -2.13 13.06
CA LYS A 156 -18.40 -3.31 12.30
C LYS A 156 -19.89 -3.64 12.49
N ARG A 157 -20.51 -3.23 13.61
CA ARG A 157 -21.95 -3.41 13.86
C ARG A 157 -22.84 -2.31 13.28
N ALA A 158 -22.29 -1.14 12.97
CA ALA A 158 -23.04 0.04 12.52
C ALA A 158 -23.06 0.23 10.99
N VAL A 159 -22.41 -0.66 10.22
CA VAL A 159 -22.26 -0.58 8.75
C VAL A 159 -23.60 -0.73 8.01
N ALA A 160 -24.71 -1.03 8.69
CA ALA A 160 -26.05 -1.08 8.10
C ALA A 160 -26.65 0.31 7.75
N GLY A 161 -26.05 1.43 8.19
CA GLY A 161 -26.48 2.80 7.86
C GLY A 161 -25.50 3.51 6.93
N VAL A 162 -25.64 3.30 5.61
CA VAL A 162 -24.63 3.58 4.60
C VAL A 162 -24.63 5.06 4.16
N GLY A 163 -23.44 5.69 4.22
CA GLY A 163 -23.15 7.01 3.66
C GLY A 163 -21.87 7.61 4.27
N SER A 164 -21.77 7.63 5.60
CA SER A 164 -20.63 8.21 6.32
C SER A 164 -19.33 7.40 6.13
N VAL A 165 -19.40 6.06 6.12
CA VAL A 165 -18.21 5.20 6.02
C VAL A 165 -17.51 5.34 4.66
N VAL A 166 -18.27 5.45 3.57
CA VAL A 166 -17.70 5.61 2.22
C VAL A 166 -17.01 6.96 2.07
N SER A 167 -17.64 8.04 2.54
CA SER A 167 -17.02 9.38 2.56
C SER A 167 -15.74 9.41 3.41
N VAL A 168 -15.75 8.69 4.54
CA VAL A 168 -14.57 8.54 5.38
C VAL A 168 -13.46 7.78 4.68
N ILE A 169 -13.77 6.64 4.04
CA ILE A 169 -12.81 5.85 3.27
C ILE A 169 -12.18 6.69 2.16
N GLY A 170 -12.98 7.40 1.37
CA GLY A 170 -12.47 8.29 0.31
C GLY A 170 -11.56 9.40 0.85
N GLY A 171 -11.91 9.99 2.01
CA GLY A 171 -11.05 10.99 2.66
C GLY A 171 -9.72 10.41 3.17
N LEU A 172 -9.70 9.16 3.62
CA LEU A 172 -8.48 8.46 4.06
C LEU A 172 -7.55 8.17 2.88
N VAL A 173 -8.11 7.69 1.76
CA VAL A 173 -7.38 7.47 0.50
C VAL A 173 -6.77 8.79 0.01
N ALA A 174 -7.59 9.83 -0.18
CA ALA A 174 -7.12 11.13 -0.67
C ALA A 174 -6.02 11.75 0.20
N THR A 175 -6.11 11.59 1.53
CA THR A 175 -5.06 12.07 2.44
C THR A 175 -3.77 11.29 2.25
N ALA A 176 -3.84 9.97 2.11
CA ALA A 176 -2.66 9.15 1.95
C ALA A 176 -1.99 9.33 0.58
N VAL A 177 -2.77 9.52 -0.50
CA VAL A 177 -2.26 9.91 -1.83
C VAL A 177 -1.48 11.20 -1.72
N ARG A 178 -2.12 12.25 -1.19
CA ARG A 178 -1.49 13.57 -1.04
C ARG A 178 -0.20 13.51 -0.23
N LEU A 179 -0.19 12.76 0.88
CA LEU A 179 1.02 12.59 1.69
C LEU A 179 2.11 11.82 0.96
N GLY A 180 1.73 10.88 0.09
CA GLY A 180 2.63 10.17 -0.80
C GLY A 180 3.24 11.08 -1.86
N GLU A 181 2.45 11.95 -2.48
CA GLU A 181 2.91 12.92 -3.47
C GLU A 181 3.81 14.01 -2.86
N GLU A 182 3.52 14.42 -1.62
CA GLU A 182 4.36 15.36 -0.86
C GLU A 182 5.63 14.70 -0.30
N SER A 183 5.90 13.41 -0.59
CA SER A 183 6.97 12.62 0.05
C SER A 183 8.38 12.92 -0.42
#